data_AF-F1LFH5-F1
#
_entry.id   AF-F1LFH5-F1
#
_cell.length_a   1.000
_cell.length_b   1.000
_cell.length_c   1.000
_cell.angle_alpha   90.00
_cell.angle_beta   90.00
_cell.angle_gamma   90.00
#
_symmetry.space_group_name_H-M   'P 1'
#
loop_
_entity.id
_entity.type
_entity.pdbx_description
1 polymer ?
#
loop_
_entity_poly.entity_id
_entity_poly.type
_entity_poly.pdbx_seq_one_letter_code
_entity_poly.pdbx_strand_id
1 'polypeptide(L)'
;MAEQTERAFQKQPTIFLNNKLRTLGIGKKAKKDVRYVRNIGLGFKTPREAITGTYIDKKCPFTGNVSIRGRILTGVVVKTKMQRTIVIRRDYLHFVKKYRRYEKRHKNMSVHCSPAFRDVALGDIVTVGECRPLSKTVRYNVLKVLKASGAKKGFEKF
;
A
#
# COMPACT_ATOMS: atom_id res chain seq x y z
N MET A 1 -13.63 -9.99 -11.73
CA MET A 1 -12.32 -9.86 -12.43
C MET A 1 -11.71 -8.51 -12.08
N ALA A 2 -10.38 -8.36 -12.19
CA ALA A 2 -9.75 -7.05 -12.09
C ALA A 2 -10.27 -6.14 -13.21
N GLU A 3 -10.47 -4.86 -12.93
CA GLU A 3 -10.80 -3.87 -13.97
C GLU A 3 -9.62 -3.79 -14.95
N GLN A 4 -9.86 -4.14 -16.22
CA GLN A 4 -8.85 -4.13 -17.28
C GLN A 4 -8.84 -2.76 -17.95
N THR A 5 -8.33 -1.77 -17.24
CA THR A 5 -8.27 -0.37 -17.72
C THR A 5 -7.06 -0.09 -18.60
N GLU A 6 -6.04 -0.96 -18.52
CA GLU A 6 -4.78 -0.82 -19.24
C GLU A 6 -4.84 -1.52 -20.61
N ARG A 7 -4.04 -1.05 -21.58
CA ARG A 7 -3.96 -1.67 -22.92
C ARG A 7 -3.54 -3.13 -22.90
N ALA A 8 -2.66 -3.49 -21.95
CA ALA A 8 -2.18 -4.86 -21.79
C ALA A 8 -2.99 -5.59 -20.71
N PHE A 9 -3.35 -6.85 -20.98
CA PHE A 9 -4.04 -7.71 -20.03
C PHE A 9 -3.22 -7.88 -18.73
N GLN A 10 -3.83 -7.52 -17.61
CA GLN A 10 -3.20 -7.61 -16.30
C GLN A 10 -3.58 -8.91 -15.58
N LYS A 11 -2.57 -9.66 -15.12
CA LYS A 11 -2.71 -10.87 -14.29
C LYS A 11 -1.58 -10.99 -13.27
N GLN A 12 -1.78 -11.78 -12.22
CA GLN A 12 -0.68 -12.15 -11.32
C GLN A 12 0.23 -13.18 -12.02
N PRO A 13 1.56 -12.96 -12.08
CA PRO A 13 2.45 -13.85 -12.82
C PRO A 13 2.58 -15.23 -12.19
N THR A 14 2.35 -15.34 -10.88
CA THR A 14 2.42 -16.58 -10.10
C THR A 14 1.19 -17.48 -10.28
N ILE A 15 0.15 -17.02 -10.97
CA ILE A 15 -1.13 -17.73 -11.09
C ILE A 15 -1.39 -18.06 -12.55
N PHE A 16 -1.62 -19.34 -12.79
CA PHE A 16 -2.12 -19.82 -14.07
C PHE A 16 -3.65 -19.76 -14.09
N LEU A 17 -4.21 -18.90 -14.95
CA LEU A 17 -5.66 -18.71 -15.08
C LEU A 17 -6.32 -19.77 -15.97
N ASN A 18 -5.59 -20.33 -16.94
CA ASN A 18 -6.14 -21.18 -18.01
C ASN A 18 -6.18 -22.66 -17.60
N ASN A 19 -6.52 -22.96 -16.35
CA ASN A 19 -6.68 -24.33 -15.89
C ASN A 19 -7.98 -24.93 -16.44
N LYS A 20 -7.90 -26.08 -17.12
CA LYS A 20 -9.01 -26.80 -17.76
C LYS A 20 -10.26 -26.94 -16.87
N LEU A 21 -10.09 -27.24 -15.58
CA LEU A 21 -11.21 -27.36 -14.63
C LEU A 21 -11.91 -26.02 -14.38
N ARG A 22 -11.16 -24.92 -14.33
CA ARG A 22 -11.72 -23.57 -14.17
C ARG A 22 -12.36 -23.07 -15.47
N THR A 23 -11.71 -23.28 -16.61
CA THR A 23 -12.21 -22.80 -17.90
C THR A 23 -13.49 -23.50 -18.32
N LEU A 24 -13.65 -24.79 -17.98
CA LEU A 24 -14.86 -25.58 -18.26
C LEU A 24 -15.93 -25.47 -17.17
N GLY A 25 -15.66 -24.77 -16.06
CA GLY A 25 -16.63 -24.63 -14.96
C GLY A 25 -16.90 -25.92 -14.16
N ILE A 26 -16.06 -26.95 -14.31
CA ILE A 26 -16.31 -28.29 -13.78
C ILE A 26 -15.70 -28.43 -12.36
N GLY A 27 -16.55 -28.77 -11.39
CA GLY A 27 -16.15 -29.12 -10.03
C GLY A 27 -15.88 -27.94 -9.09
N LYS A 28 -15.68 -28.24 -7.80
CA LYS A 28 -15.52 -27.22 -6.73
C LYS A 28 -14.30 -26.30 -6.94
N LYS A 29 -13.25 -26.78 -7.62
CA LYS A 29 -12.05 -25.98 -7.96
C LYS A 29 -12.32 -24.89 -9.00
N ALA A 30 -13.40 -24.99 -9.77
CA ALA A 30 -13.79 -23.95 -10.72
C ALA A 30 -14.29 -22.66 -10.03
N LYS A 31 -14.94 -22.81 -8.86
CA LYS A 31 -15.62 -21.70 -8.14
C LYS A 31 -14.71 -20.91 -7.19
N LYS A 32 -13.52 -21.43 -6.85
CA LYS A 32 -12.61 -20.75 -5.92
C LYS A 32 -11.72 -19.78 -6.69
N ASP A 33 -11.83 -18.49 -6.38
CA ASP A 33 -10.94 -17.50 -6.98
C ASP A 33 -9.52 -17.72 -6.47
N VAL A 34 -8.58 -17.90 -7.40
CA VAL A 34 -7.18 -18.18 -7.08
C VAL A 34 -6.45 -16.85 -7.09
N ARG A 35 -6.10 -16.36 -5.90
CA ARG A 35 -5.33 -15.13 -5.70
C ARG A 35 -4.07 -15.40 -4.92
N TYR A 36 -2.97 -14.79 -5.37
CA TYR A 36 -1.67 -14.91 -4.72
C TYR A 36 -1.53 -13.78 -3.71
N VAL A 37 -1.26 -14.17 -2.48
CA VAL A 37 -0.97 -13.29 -1.35
C VAL A 37 0.22 -13.87 -0.62
N ARG A 38 1.06 -13.01 -0.07
CA ARG A 38 2.16 -13.40 0.81
C ARG A 38 2.18 -12.58 2.07
N ASN A 39 2.71 -13.19 3.12
CA ASN A 39 3.10 -12.48 4.33
C ASN A 39 4.42 -11.74 4.07
N ILE A 40 4.49 -10.48 4.48
CA ILE A 40 5.68 -9.63 4.33
C ILE A 40 6.69 -9.86 5.47
N GLY A 41 6.22 -10.42 6.60
CA GLY A 41 6.99 -10.53 7.83
C GLY A 41 6.94 -9.26 8.68
N LEU A 42 7.86 -9.12 9.62
CA LEU A 42 7.99 -7.95 10.51
C LEU A 42 6.73 -7.64 11.35
N GLY A 43 5.88 -8.65 11.59
CA GLY A 43 4.66 -8.52 12.38
C GLY A 43 3.49 -7.80 11.69
N PHE A 44 3.61 -7.44 10.41
CA PHE A 44 2.50 -6.81 9.67
C PHE A 44 1.46 -7.83 9.23
N LYS A 45 0.19 -7.56 9.52
CA LYS A 45 -0.94 -8.37 9.07
C LYS A 45 -1.25 -8.06 7.60
N THR A 46 -1.57 -9.10 6.83
CA THR A 46 -2.06 -8.92 5.46
C THR A 46 -3.49 -8.36 5.49
N PRO A 47 -3.78 -7.23 4.82
CA PRO A 47 -5.12 -6.65 4.81
C PRO A 47 -6.11 -7.58 4.10
N ARG A 48 -7.38 -7.54 4.51
CA ARG A 48 -8.44 -8.39 3.94
C ARG A 48 -8.61 -8.12 2.46
N GLU A 49 -8.50 -6.86 2.07
CA GLU A 49 -8.60 -6.36 0.70
C GLU A 49 -7.48 -6.92 -0.19
N ALA A 50 -6.31 -7.29 0.37
CA ALA A 50 -5.29 -7.99 -0.40
C ALA A 50 -5.67 -9.45 -0.71
N ILE A 51 -6.45 -10.09 0.18
CA ILE A 51 -6.89 -11.49 0.05
C ILE A 51 -8.10 -11.61 -0.87
N THR A 52 -9.08 -10.74 -0.71
CA THR A 52 -10.35 -10.81 -1.46
C THR A 52 -10.42 -9.87 -2.65
N GLY A 53 -9.55 -8.84 -2.70
CA GLY A 53 -9.58 -7.84 -3.76
C GLY A 53 -9.23 -8.42 -5.13
N THR A 54 -9.65 -7.74 -6.19
CA THR A 54 -9.41 -8.19 -7.58
C THR A 54 -8.26 -7.43 -8.26
N TYR A 55 -7.73 -6.36 -7.66
CA TYR A 55 -6.72 -5.50 -8.29
C TYR A 55 -5.43 -6.25 -8.64
N ILE A 56 -4.76 -5.81 -9.71
CA ILE A 56 -3.42 -6.27 -10.10
C ILE A 56 -2.44 -5.11 -9.93
N ASP A 57 -1.53 -5.25 -8.97
CA ASP A 57 -0.47 -4.29 -8.73
C ASP A 57 0.85 -5.00 -8.43
N LYS A 58 1.81 -4.88 -9.36
CA LYS A 58 3.15 -5.47 -9.25
C LYS A 58 3.97 -4.84 -8.11
N LYS A 59 3.61 -3.62 -7.70
CA LYS A 59 4.28 -2.86 -6.63
C LYS A 59 3.67 -3.10 -5.25
N CYS A 60 2.56 -3.83 -5.14
CA CYS A 60 1.96 -4.16 -3.85
C CYS A 60 2.91 -5.05 -3.03
N PRO A 61 3.09 -4.78 -1.72
CA PRO A 61 3.98 -5.61 -0.91
C PRO A 61 3.32 -6.96 -0.57
N PHE A 62 1.99 -7.09 -0.58
CA PHE A 62 1.27 -8.32 -0.25
C PHE A 62 0.98 -9.24 -1.44
N THR A 63 0.67 -8.68 -2.62
CA THR A 63 0.23 -9.45 -3.80
C THR A 63 1.22 -9.39 -4.96
N GLY A 64 2.28 -8.57 -4.82
CA GLY A 64 3.36 -8.40 -5.77
C GLY A 64 4.71 -8.92 -5.25
N ASN A 65 5.76 -8.65 -6.02
CA ASN A 65 7.13 -9.07 -5.72
C ASN A 65 7.98 -7.88 -5.23
N VAL A 66 7.63 -7.32 -4.07
CA VAL A 66 8.35 -6.20 -3.44
C VAL A 66 8.73 -6.54 -2.00
N SER A 67 9.96 -6.99 -1.77
CA SER A 67 10.44 -7.22 -0.41
C SER A 67 10.61 -5.91 0.36
N ILE A 68 10.14 -5.91 1.60
CA ILE A 68 10.37 -4.83 2.56
C ILE A 68 11.62 -5.18 3.35
N ARG A 69 12.54 -4.23 3.43
CA ARG A 69 13.84 -4.42 4.11
C ARG A 69 14.35 -3.08 4.65
N GLY A 70 15.13 -3.13 5.72
CA GLY A 70 15.72 -1.93 6.29
C GLY A 70 14.71 -1.15 7.14
N ARG A 71 14.52 0.12 6.82
CA ARG A 71 13.84 1.07 7.72
C ARG A 71 12.32 0.97 7.63
N ILE A 72 11.66 0.98 8.79
CA ILE A 72 10.22 1.22 8.93
C ILE A 72 10.05 2.63 9.47
N LEU A 73 9.25 3.43 8.78
CA LEU A 73 9.02 4.83 9.11
C LEU A 73 7.52 5.08 9.28
N THR A 74 7.19 6.10 10.06
CA THR A 74 5.82 6.61 10.17
C THR A 74 5.76 8.05 9.66
N GLY A 75 4.59 8.45 9.18
CA GLY A 75 4.32 9.82 8.74
C GLY A 75 2.83 10.06 8.54
N VAL A 76 2.47 11.34 8.39
CA VAL A 76 1.09 11.77 8.16
C VAL A 76 0.84 11.95 6.68
N VAL A 77 -0.30 11.49 6.17
CA VAL A 77 -0.66 11.66 4.76
C VAL A 77 -1.03 13.12 4.48
N VAL A 78 -0.32 13.76 3.55
CA VAL A 78 -0.55 15.17 3.16
C VAL A 78 -1.13 15.30 1.76
N LYS A 79 -0.84 14.37 0.84
CA LYS A 79 -1.45 14.39 -0.51
C LYS A 79 -1.82 12.97 -0.97
N THR A 80 -3.02 12.86 -1.53
CA THR A 80 -3.59 11.64 -2.14
C THR A 80 -3.98 11.86 -3.61
N LYS A 81 -3.26 12.75 -4.32
CA LYS A 81 -3.66 13.23 -5.65
C LYS A 81 -3.23 12.34 -6.82
N MET A 82 -2.23 11.47 -6.62
CA MET A 82 -1.68 10.62 -7.69
C MET A 82 -2.24 9.21 -7.60
N GLN A 83 -2.38 8.53 -8.74
CA GLN A 83 -2.77 7.13 -8.74
C GLN A 83 -1.71 6.26 -8.04
N ARG A 84 -2.16 5.45 -7.07
CA ARG A 84 -1.35 4.47 -6.33
C ARG A 84 -0.11 5.06 -5.63
N THR A 85 -0.03 6.37 -5.44
CA THR A 85 1.08 7.04 -4.75
C THR A 85 0.53 8.15 -3.87
N ILE A 86 0.94 8.14 -2.60
CA ILE A 86 0.60 9.19 -1.64
C ILE A 86 1.88 9.94 -1.23
N VAL A 87 1.72 11.19 -0.81
CA VAL A 87 2.81 11.96 -0.21
C VAL A 87 2.59 12.02 1.28
N ILE A 88 3.56 11.50 2.02
CA ILE A 88 3.59 11.57 3.48
C ILE A 88 4.51 12.70 3.91
N ARG A 89 4.17 13.35 5.01
CA ARG A 89 5.03 14.30 5.71
C ARG A 89 5.55 13.65 6.98
N ARG A 90 6.86 13.80 7.18
CA ARG A 90 7.54 13.42 8.41
C ARG A 90 8.09 14.66 9.06
N ASP A 91 7.51 15.03 10.19
CA ASP A 91 8.05 16.06 11.05
C ASP A 91 9.11 15.45 11.97
N TYR A 92 10.23 16.13 12.15
CA TYR A 92 11.32 15.71 13.02
C TYR A 92 11.97 16.93 13.66
N LEU A 93 12.58 16.72 14.82
CA LEU A 93 13.29 17.76 15.54
C LEU A 93 14.78 17.71 15.18
N HIS A 94 15.33 18.83 14.74
CA HIS A 94 16.76 18.97 14.51
C HIS A 94 17.40 19.71 15.69
N PHE A 95 18.44 19.14 16.29
CA PHE A 95 19.10 19.72 17.44
C PHE A 95 20.16 20.75 17.02
N VAL A 96 20.00 21.99 17.46
CA VAL A 96 20.95 23.07 17.18
C VAL A 96 21.93 23.19 18.35
N LYS A 97 23.13 22.62 18.18
CA LYS A 97 24.17 22.50 19.22
C LYS A 97 24.51 23.84 19.89
N LYS A 98 24.69 24.91 19.11
CA LYS A 98 25.05 26.26 19.60
C LYS A 98 24.05 26.79 20.63
N TYR A 99 22.76 26.61 20.39
CA TYR A 99 21.69 27.15 21.24
C TYR A 99 21.12 26.12 22.21
N ARG A 100 21.58 24.86 22.16
CA ARG A 100 21.05 23.71 22.94
C ARG A 100 19.52 23.60 22.85
N ARG A 101 18.95 23.94 21.69
CA ARG A 101 17.50 23.94 21.41
C ARG A 101 17.20 23.09 20.18
N TYR A 102 15.95 22.63 20.08
CA TYR A 102 15.46 21.92 18.90
C TYR A 102 14.69 22.87 17.98
N GLU A 103 14.88 22.72 16.68
CA GLU A 103 14.03 23.32 15.66
C GLU A 103 13.15 22.25 14.99
N LYS A 104 11.92 22.62 14.64
CA LYS A 104 11.00 21.73 13.94
C LYS A 104 11.31 21.76 12.44
N ARG A 105 11.65 20.61 11.87
CA ARG A 105 11.82 20.42 10.42
C ARG A 105 10.83 19.39 9.91
N HIS A 106 10.63 19.39 8.60
CA HIS A 106 9.79 18.40 7.95
C HIS A 106 10.38 17.93 6.64
N LYS A 107 10.02 16.71 6.22
CA LYS A 107 10.34 16.19 4.91
C LYS A 107 9.12 15.51 4.31
N ASN A 108 8.82 15.87 3.06
CA ASN A 108 7.81 15.21 2.27
C ASN A 108 8.43 14.05 1.51
N MET A 109 7.74 12.90 1.48
CA MET A 109 8.19 11.70 0.79
C MET A 109 7.04 11.09 0.00
N SER A 110 7.30 10.75 -1.26
CA SER A 110 6.37 9.99 -2.09
C SER A 110 6.47 8.50 -1.77
N VAL A 111 5.32 7.87 -1.50
CA VAL A 111 5.22 6.49 -1.07
C VAL A 111 4.19 5.78 -1.94
N HIS A 112 4.51 4.55 -2.37
CA HIS A 112 3.55 3.71 -3.08
C HIS A 112 2.41 3.32 -2.13
N CYS A 113 1.18 3.54 -2.56
CA CYS A 113 -0.01 3.10 -1.85
C CYS A 113 -0.67 1.99 -2.67
N SER A 114 -0.56 0.76 -2.16
CA SER A 114 -1.22 -0.39 -2.78
C SER A 114 -2.75 -0.20 -2.75
N PRO A 115 -3.48 -0.63 -3.79
CA PRO A 115 -4.95 -0.68 -3.76
C PRO A 115 -5.54 -1.58 -2.66
N ALA A 116 -4.70 -2.33 -1.94
CA ALA A 116 -5.07 -2.99 -0.69
C ALA A 116 -5.59 -2.00 0.38
N PHE A 117 -5.14 -0.74 0.33
CA PHE A 117 -5.56 0.31 1.24
C PHE A 117 -6.42 1.31 0.46
N ARG A 118 -7.73 1.13 0.50
CA ARG A 118 -8.68 1.98 -0.25
C ARG A 118 -9.03 3.25 0.52
N ASP A 119 -9.23 3.12 1.83
CA ASP A 119 -9.72 4.20 2.67
C ASP A 119 -8.54 4.99 3.25
N VAL A 120 -7.66 5.53 2.41
CA VAL A 120 -6.57 6.40 2.87
C VAL A 120 -6.99 7.85 2.71
N ALA A 121 -7.17 8.55 3.81
CA ALA A 121 -7.57 9.94 3.84
C ALA A 121 -6.39 10.86 4.18
N LEU A 122 -6.56 12.16 3.93
CA LEU A 122 -5.63 13.18 4.40
C LEU A 122 -5.62 13.20 5.93
N GLY A 123 -4.44 13.35 6.52
CA GLY A 123 -4.27 13.34 7.97
C GLY A 123 -4.15 11.95 8.62
N ASP A 124 -4.40 10.87 7.88
CA ASP A 124 -4.17 9.52 8.39
C ASP A 124 -2.67 9.30 8.71
N ILE A 125 -2.41 8.50 9.75
CA ILE A 125 -1.05 8.12 10.13
C ILE A 125 -0.73 6.81 9.40
N VAL A 126 0.33 6.82 8.60
CA VAL A 126 0.74 5.64 7.83
C VAL A 126 2.09 5.14 8.27
N THR A 127 2.21 3.81 8.36
CA THR A 127 3.48 3.11 8.53
C THR A 127 3.96 2.63 7.17
N VAL A 128 5.18 3.01 6.81
CA VAL A 128 5.78 2.74 5.50
C VAL A 128 7.08 1.96 5.68
N GLY A 129 7.33 1.01 4.79
CA GLY A 129 8.54 0.21 4.77
C GLY A 129 9.44 0.58 3.62
N GLU A 130 10.74 0.61 3.87
CA GLU A 130 11.75 0.73 2.83
C GLU A 130 11.73 -0.49 1.90
N CYS A 131 11.91 -0.22 0.60
CA CYS A 131 11.91 -1.25 -0.44
C CYS A 131 12.90 -0.88 -1.54
N ARG A 132 13.01 -1.72 -2.58
CA ARG A 132 13.78 -1.33 -3.78
C ARG A 132 13.15 -0.10 -4.43
N PRO A 133 13.92 0.76 -5.13
CA PRO A 133 13.34 1.87 -5.89
C PRO A 133 12.24 1.39 -6.84
N LEU A 134 11.03 1.95 -6.71
CA LEU A 134 9.84 1.63 -7.52
C LEU A 134 9.57 2.66 -8.61
N SER A 135 10.09 3.87 -8.43
CA SER A 135 10.09 4.98 -9.40
C SER A 135 11.22 5.97 -9.04
N LYS A 136 11.31 7.08 -9.77
CA LYS A 136 12.28 8.16 -9.50
C LYS A 136 12.25 8.64 -8.05
N THR A 137 11.05 8.79 -7.47
CA THR A 137 10.85 9.32 -6.11
C THR A 137 10.44 8.24 -5.11
N VAL A 138 9.72 7.21 -5.55
CA VAL A 138 9.11 6.22 -4.66
C VAL A 138 10.09 5.12 -4.31
N ARG A 139 10.52 5.10 -3.04
CA ARG A 139 11.41 4.09 -2.44
C ARG A 139 10.81 3.40 -1.21
N TYR A 140 9.59 3.80 -0.83
CA TYR A 140 8.87 3.28 0.32
C TYR A 140 7.48 2.82 -0.11
N ASN A 141 6.93 1.85 0.62
CA ASN A 141 5.60 1.29 0.39
C ASN A 141 4.77 1.35 1.68
N VAL A 142 3.47 1.61 1.56
CA VAL A 142 2.55 1.60 2.70
C VAL A 142 2.36 0.16 3.20
N LEU A 143 2.50 -0.04 4.51
CA LEU A 143 2.34 -1.35 5.16
C LEU A 143 1.12 -1.39 6.08
N LYS A 144 0.81 -0.27 6.72
CA LYS A 144 -0.30 -0.15 7.66
C LYS A 144 -0.81 1.28 7.65
N VAL A 145 -2.13 1.43 7.69
CA VAL A 145 -2.81 2.70 7.84
C VAL A 145 -3.48 2.72 9.21
N LEU A 146 -3.24 3.78 9.97
CA LEU A 146 -3.87 4.08 11.24
C LEU A 146 -4.75 5.31 11.03
N LYS A 147 -6.05 5.13 11.22
CA LYS A 147 -7.01 6.22 11.14
C LYS A 147 -6.74 7.23 12.25
N ALA A 148 -6.74 8.51 11.90
CA ALA A 148 -6.56 9.58 12.87
C ALA A 148 -7.75 9.59 13.86
N SER A 149 -7.48 9.45 15.15
CA SER A 149 -8.51 9.39 16.20
C SER A 149 -9.17 10.73 16.52
N GLY A 150 -8.56 11.84 16.09
CA GLY A 150 -9.01 13.21 16.42
C GLY A 150 -9.90 13.87 15.37
N ALA A 151 -10.10 13.26 14.20
CA ALA A 151 -11.14 13.71 13.30
C ALA A 151 -12.47 13.22 13.88
N LYS A 152 -13.23 14.13 14.51
CA LYS A 152 -14.65 13.88 14.83
C LYS A 152 -15.25 13.21 13.60
N LYS A 153 -15.87 12.04 13.74
CA LYS A 153 -16.57 11.37 12.63
C LYS A 153 -17.57 12.38 12.08
N GLY A 154 -17.18 13.11 11.03
CA GLY A 154 -18.07 13.99 10.32
C GLY A 154 -19.12 13.09 9.69
N PHE A 155 -20.37 13.50 9.75
CA PHE A 155 -21.38 12.92 8.88
C PHE A 155 -21.01 13.36 7.46
N GLU A 156 -20.25 12.54 6.74
CA GLU A 156 -20.13 12.68 5.29
C GLU A 156 -21.50 12.26 4.74
N LYS A 157 -22.25 13.24 4.22
CA LYS A 157 -23.55 13.01 3.57
C LYS A 157 -23.32 12.08 2.38
N PHE A 158 -23.62 10.80 2.58
CA PHE A 158 -23.71 9.71 1.59
C PHE A 158 -22.41 9.34 0.86
#